data_AF-A0AA88H1B3-F1
#
_entry.id   AF-A0AA88H1B3-F1
#
_cell.length_a   1.000
_cell.length_b   1.000
_cell.length_c   1.000
_cell.angle_alpha   90.00
_cell.angle_beta   90.00
_cell.angle_gamma   90.00
#
_symmetry.space_group_name_H-M   'P 1'
#
loop_
_entity.id
_entity.type
_entity.pdbx_description
1 polymer ?
#
loop_
_entity_poly.entity_id
_entity_poly.type
_entity_poly.pdbx_seq_one_letter_code
_entity_poly.pdbx_strand_id
1 'polypeptide(L)'
;MSIPLSQAPPRLQRMMIQLHPYDITVQYVRGNDLPVADTLSRLHPPHFDEECSLEIEFHVHSVMKSITLSDKKMGLILKENKRDPVMIELTSVIQKGWPNHRYQCSANMQPYWNVRDELSSVDGIILKRNRVVIPRALRRDILQQLHVAHLGMEKSKQRARSSVYWPNMSSAIEDLIRNCEACGKFFQK
;
A
#
# COMPACT_ATOMS: atom_id res chain seq x y z
N MET A 1 14.60 16.43 -12.95
CA MET A 1 14.38 16.11 -11.52
C MET A 1 14.01 14.64 -11.41
N SER A 2 14.96 13.78 -11.05
CA SER A 2 14.73 12.33 -10.92
C SER A 2 14.05 12.03 -9.59
N ILE A 3 12.83 11.51 -9.64
CA ILE A 3 12.17 10.94 -8.46
C ILE A 3 13.03 9.72 -8.06
N PRO A 4 13.51 9.61 -6.80
CA PRO A 4 14.25 8.44 -6.37
C PRO A 4 13.39 7.19 -6.55
N LEU A 5 13.97 6.09 -7.04
CA LEU A 5 13.25 4.84 -7.31
C LEU A 5 12.38 4.44 -6.11
N SER A 6 12.92 4.50 -4.90
CA SER A 6 12.22 4.17 -3.64
C SER A 6 10.97 5.01 -3.34
N GLN A 7 10.82 6.18 -3.96
CA GLN A 7 9.67 7.08 -3.76
C GLN A 7 8.60 6.93 -4.85
N ALA A 8 8.92 6.30 -5.97
CA ALA A 8 7.96 6.02 -7.02
C ALA A 8 6.98 4.91 -6.59
N PRO A 9 5.71 4.94 -7.02
CA PRO A 9 4.78 3.81 -6.88
C PRO A 9 5.36 2.52 -7.51
N PRO A 10 5.00 1.32 -7.03
CA PRO A 10 5.46 0.02 -7.57
C PRO A 10 5.43 -0.10 -9.08
N ARG A 11 4.32 0.34 -9.68
CA ARG A 11 4.16 0.33 -11.13
C ARG A 11 5.16 1.24 -11.85
N LEU A 12 5.45 2.41 -11.29
CA LEU A 12 6.43 3.34 -11.84
C LEU A 12 7.86 2.90 -11.52
N GLN A 13 8.12 2.29 -10.36
CA GLN A 13 9.40 1.64 -10.05
C GLN A 13 9.72 0.56 -11.08
N ARG A 14 8.73 -0.30 -11.39
CA ARG A 14 8.84 -1.33 -12.43
C ARG A 14 9.19 -0.72 -13.77
N MET A 15 8.41 0.27 -14.23
CA MET A 15 8.70 0.96 -15.49
C MET A 15 10.10 1.57 -15.48
N MET A 16 10.51 2.25 -14.41
CA MET A 16 11.84 2.85 -14.30
C MET A 16 12.97 1.80 -14.34
N ILE A 17 12.79 0.63 -13.74
CA ILE A 17 13.78 -0.48 -13.79
C ILE A 17 13.83 -1.09 -15.19
N GLN A 18 12.68 -1.38 -15.80
CA GLN A 18 12.59 -1.95 -17.15
C GLN A 18 13.20 -1.01 -18.21
N LEU A 19 13.03 0.28 -17.99
CA LEU A 19 13.53 1.33 -18.89
C LEU A 19 14.97 1.77 -18.57
N HIS A 20 15.56 1.30 -17.46
CA HIS A 20 16.93 1.65 -17.04
C HIS A 20 18.01 1.31 -18.08
N PRO A 21 17.93 0.20 -18.84
CA PRO A 21 18.91 -0.13 -19.88
C PRO A 21 18.82 0.74 -21.14
N TYR A 22 17.77 1.56 -21.28
CA TYR A 22 17.50 2.33 -22.50
C TYR A 22 17.72 3.83 -22.27
N ASP A 23 18.39 4.48 -23.20
CA ASP A 23 18.48 5.94 -23.23
C ASP A 23 17.23 6.53 -23.90
N ILE A 24 16.25 6.92 -23.08
CA ILE A 24 14.94 7.38 -23.55
C ILE A 24 14.93 8.90 -23.72
N THR A 25 14.57 9.35 -24.91
CA THR A 25 14.26 10.77 -25.18
C THR A 25 12.75 10.95 -25.28
N VAL A 26 12.15 11.65 -24.31
CA VAL A 26 10.72 11.95 -24.32
C VAL A 26 10.47 13.16 -25.21
N GLN A 27 9.72 12.97 -26.29
CA GLN A 27 9.26 14.05 -27.17
C GLN A 27 7.75 14.21 -27.08
N TYR A 28 7.27 15.44 -26.97
CA TYR A 28 5.85 15.75 -27.03
C TYR A 28 5.37 15.75 -28.48
N VAL A 29 4.36 14.93 -28.78
CA VAL A 29 3.65 14.92 -30.05
C VAL A 29 2.22 15.37 -29.81
N ARG A 30 1.73 16.33 -30.62
CA ARG A 30 0.34 16.80 -30.50
C ARG A 30 -0.62 15.67 -30.90
N GLY A 31 -1.74 15.54 -30.20
CA GLY A 31 -2.68 14.42 -30.39
C GLY A 31 -3.21 14.27 -31.82
N ASN A 32 -3.37 15.37 -32.56
CA ASN A 32 -3.79 15.33 -33.97
C ASN A 32 -2.75 14.68 -34.90
N ASP A 33 -1.48 14.68 -34.49
CA ASP A 33 -0.36 14.09 -35.22
C ASP A 33 -0.05 12.66 -34.72
N LEU A 34 -0.88 12.12 -33.82
CA LEU A 34 -0.69 10.80 -33.21
C LEU A 34 -1.87 9.85 -33.56
N PRO A 35 -1.96 9.38 -34.83
CA PRO A 35 -3.11 8.64 -35.34
C PRO A 35 -3.34 7.27 -34.68
N VAL A 36 -2.33 6.72 -33.99
CA VAL A 36 -2.32 5.34 -33.46
C VAL A 36 -2.14 5.29 -31.93
N ALA A 37 -2.17 6.43 -31.24
CA ALA A 37 -1.90 6.55 -29.80
C ALA A 37 -2.69 5.57 -28.92
N ASP A 38 -3.93 5.31 -29.33
CA ASP A 38 -4.97 4.76 -28.48
C ASP A 38 -5.20 3.25 -28.68
N THR A 39 -4.48 2.62 -29.61
CA THR A 39 -4.67 1.19 -29.95
C THR A 39 -3.92 0.26 -29.00
N LEU A 40 -2.66 0.55 -28.67
CA LEU A 40 -1.83 -0.32 -27.81
C LEU A 40 -2.25 -0.29 -26.32
N SER A 41 -2.86 0.81 -25.85
CA SER A 41 -3.40 0.90 -24.48
C SER A 41 -4.69 0.07 -24.30
N ARG A 42 -5.41 -0.20 -25.40
CA ARG A 42 -6.73 -0.84 -25.39
C ARG A 42 -6.73 -2.26 -25.94
N LEU A 43 -5.68 -2.67 -26.65
CA LEU A 43 -5.44 -4.04 -27.05
C LEU A 43 -5.14 -4.88 -25.81
N HIS A 44 -6.18 -5.53 -25.28
CA HIS A 44 -5.98 -6.69 -24.41
C HIS A 44 -5.40 -7.82 -25.27
N PRO A 45 -4.19 -8.32 -25.01
CA PRO A 45 -3.75 -9.54 -25.65
C PRO A 45 -4.71 -10.66 -25.24
N PRO A 46 -5.17 -11.52 -26.19
CA PRO A 46 -6.09 -12.62 -25.90
C PRO A 46 -5.45 -13.71 -25.02
N HIS A 47 -4.13 -13.65 -24.81
CA HIS A 47 -3.40 -14.50 -23.87
C HIS A 47 -2.83 -13.65 -22.73
N PHE A 48 -3.21 -14.01 -21.51
CA PHE A 48 -2.48 -13.62 -20.30
C PHE A 48 -1.16 -14.40 -20.30
N ASP A 49 -0.04 -13.73 -20.59
CA ASP A 49 1.28 -14.35 -20.45
C ASP A 49 1.60 -14.56 -18.96
N GLU A 50 1.92 -15.79 -18.59
CA GLU A 50 2.34 -16.20 -17.22
C GLU A 50 3.54 -15.40 -16.70
N GLU A 51 4.36 -14.84 -17.60
CA GLU A 51 5.51 -13.99 -17.28
C GLU A 51 5.08 -12.68 -16.58
N CYS A 52 3.92 -12.12 -16.94
CA CYS A 52 3.43 -10.88 -16.33
C CYS A 52 2.94 -11.10 -14.89
N SER A 53 2.42 -12.30 -14.58
CA SER A 53 2.08 -12.70 -13.20
C SER A 53 3.32 -12.94 -12.34
N LEU A 54 4.33 -13.62 -12.89
CA LEU A 54 5.58 -13.94 -12.18
C LEU A 54 6.36 -12.67 -11.79
N GLU A 55 6.37 -11.64 -12.63
CA GLU A 55 7.01 -10.36 -12.32
C GLU A 55 6.28 -9.57 -11.22
N ILE A 56 4.95 -9.65 -11.15
CA ILE A 56 4.14 -9.03 -10.09
C ILE A 56 4.41 -9.74 -8.76
N GLU A 57 4.41 -11.07 -8.76
CA GLU A 57 4.73 -11.90 -7.59
C GLU A 57 6.14 -11.62 -7.06
N PHE A 58 7.14 -11.51 -7.95
CA PHE A 58 8.52 -11.22 -7.55
C PHE A 58 8.69 -9.83 -6.93
N HIS A 59 8.04 -8.81 -7.50
CA HIS A 59 8.09 -7.46 -6.94
C HIS A 59 7.38 -7.39 -5.59
N VAL A 60 6.24 -8.07 -5.43
CA VAL A 60 5.54 -8.22 -4.15
C VAL A 60 6.46 -8.92 -3.15
N HIS A 61 7.09 -10.04 -3.51
CA HIS A 61 8.02 -10.76 -2.65
C HIS A 61 9.21 -9.90 -2.19
N SER A 62 9.73 -9.05 -3.08
CA SER A 62 10.82 -8.12 -2.77
C SER A 62 10.39 -7.00 -1.81
N VAL A 63 9.21 -6.40 -2.04
CA VAL A 63 8.60 -5.44 -1.10
C VAL A 63 8.30 -6.11 0.24
N MET A 64 7.74 -7.32 0.26
CA MET A 64 7.43 -8.09 1.46
C MET A 64 8.68 -8.41 2.29
N LYS A 65 9.79 -8.79 1.64
CA LYS A 65 11.09 -8.99 2.31
C LYS A 65 11.65 -7.69 2.90
N SER A 66 11.48 -6.57 2.22
CA SER A 66 11.94 -5.26 2.71
C SER A 66 11.20 -4.76 3.95
N ILE A 67 9.97 -5.24 4.20
CA ILE A 67 9.14 -4.79 5.33
C ILE A 67 9.54 -5.46 6.66
N THR A 68 10.51 -6.39 6.69
CA THR A 68 10.93 -7.12 7.90
C THR A 68 9.75 -7.77 8.65
N LEU A 69 8.71 -8.19 7.93
CA LEU A 69 7.70 -9.07 8.50
C LEU A 69 8.23 -10.49 8.40
N SER A 70 8.53 -11.10 9.55
CA SER A 70 8.81 -12.54 9.60
C SER A 70 7.62 -13.30 9.00
N ASP A 71 7.89 -14.37 8.24
CA ASP A 71 6.87 -15.22 7.61
C ASP A 71 5.74 -15.63 8.58
N LYS A 72 6.08 -15.79 9.87
CA LYS A 72 5.10 -16.06 10.94
C LYS A 72 4.07 -14.94 11.11
N LYS A 73 4.47 -13.66 11.06
CA LYS A 73 3.55 -12.52 11.13
C LYS A 73 2.65 -12.44 9.90
N MET A 74 3.15 -12.87 8.73
CA MET A 74 2.36 -12.88 7.52
C MET A 74 1.20 -13.88 7.60
N GLY A 75 1.49 -15.09 8.08
CA GLY A 75 0.45 -16.10 8.33
C GLY A 75 -0.63 -15.61 9.31
N LEU A 76 -0.25 -14.82 10.32
CA LEU A 76 -1.19 -14.20 11.24
C LEU A 76 -2.07 -13.14 10.56
N ILE A 77 -1.49 -12.26 9.74
CA ILE A 77 -2.25 -11.24 8.98
C ILE A 77 -3.27 -11.92 8.06
N LEU A 78 -2.87 -12.95 7.32
CA LEU A 78 -3.77 -13.71 6.47
C LEU A 78 -4.93 -14.34 7.25
N LYS A 79 -4.63 -14.93 8.41
CA LYS A 79 -5.64 -15.54 9.28
C LYS A 79 -6.64 -14.50 9.79
N GLU A 80 -6.16 -13.34 10.22
CA GLU A 80 -7.01 -12.28 10.74
C GLU A 80 -7.76 -11.52 9.64
N ASN A 81 -7.20 -11.38 8.44
CA ASN A 81 -7.91 -10.84 7.27
C ASN A 81 -9.13 -11.69 6.91
N LYS A 82 -9.03 -13.02 7.00
CA LYS A 82 -10.17 -13.94 6.77
C LYS A 82 -11.26 -13.86 7.84
N ARG A 83 -10.99 -13.21 8.97
CA ARG A 83 -11.93 -13.05 10.09
C ARG A 83 -12.51 -11.63 10.17
N ASP A 84 -11.77 -10.64 9.69
CA ASP A 84 -12.17 -9.24 9.73
C ASP A 84 -13.15 -8.95 8.57
N PRO A 85 -14.44 -8.67 8.87
CA PRO A 85 -15.45 -8.45 7.83
C PRO A 85 -15.11 -7.26 6.92
N VAL A 86 -14.39 -6.25 7.44
CA VAL A 86 -13.96 -5.10 6.64
C VAL A 86 -12.88 -5.51 5.65
N MET A 87 -11.95 -6.39 6.03
CA MET A 87 -10.90 -6.85 5.13
C MET A 87 -11.48 -7.77 4.05
N ILE A 88 -12.43 -8.64 4.40
CA ILE A 88 -13.14 -9.50 3.44
C ILE A 88 -13.89 -8.64 2.40
N GLU A 89 -14.65 -7.64 2.86
CA GLU A 89 -15.35 -6.69 1.99
C GLU A 89 -14.35 -5.94 1.10
N LEU A 90 -13.26 -5.44 1.68
CA LEU A 90 -12.23 -4.71 0.95
C LEU A 90 -11.55 -5.55 -0.14
N THR A 91 -11.20 -6.80 0.14
CA THR A 91 -10.67 -7.72 -0.88
C THR A 91 -11.68 -7.93 -2.01
N SER A 92 -12.96 -8.15 -1.70
CA SER A 92 -14.00 -8.34 -2.72
C SER A 92 -14.17 -7.09 -3.58
N VAL A 93 -14.14 -5.90 -2.98
CA VAL A 93 -14.31 -4.62 -3.71
C VAL A 93 -13.08 -4.31 -4.57
N ILE A 94 -11.87 -4.63 -4.10
CA ILE A 94 -10.65 -4.47 -4.90
C ILE A 94 -10.68 -5.38 -6.14
N GLN A 95 -11.19 -6.61 -6.02
CA GLN A 95 -11.25 -7.56 -7.13
C GLN A 95 -12.40 -7.30 -8.10
N LYS A 96 -13.60 -6.96 -7.59
CA LYS A 96 -14.80 -6.75 -8.42
C LYS A 96 -14.95 -5.32 -8.95
N GLY A 97 -14.23 -4.38 -8.35
CA GLY A 97 -14.36 -2.95 -8.63
C GLY A 97 -15.06 -2.20 -7.51
N TRP A 98 -14.65 -0.94 -7.34
CA TRP A 98 -15.26 -0.01 -6.40
C TRP A 98 -16.60 0.49 -6.94
N PRO A 99 -17.58 0.80 -6.06
CA PRO A 99 -18.77 1.55 -6.46
C PRO A 99 -18.43 2.86 -7.19
N ASN A 100 -19.43 3.57 -7.73
CA ASN A 100 -19.21 4.87 -8.37
C ASN A 100 -19.20 6.03 -7.38
N HIS A 101 -19.91 5.89 -6.25
CA HIS A 101 -19.98 6.93 -5.23
C HIS A 101 -19.68 6.45 -3.82
N ARG A 102 -19.01 7.32 -3.04
CA ARG A 102 -18.59 7.05 -1.66
C ARG A 102 -19.73 6.66 -0.73
N TYR A 103 -20.92 7.25 -0.88
CA TYR A 103 -22.08 6.99 -0.03
C TYR A 103 -22.65 5.58 -0.22
N GLN A 104 -22.31 4.90 -1.32
CA GLN A 104 -22.72 3.51 -1.59
C GLN A 104 -21.84 2.50 -0.85
N CYS A 105 -20.70 2.94 -0.30
CA CYS A 105 -19.85 2.10 0.54
C CYS A 105 -20.37 2.05 1.97
N SER A 106 -20.19 0.89 2.62
CA SER A 106 -20.42 0.74 4.06
C SER A 106 -19.61 1.77 4.85
N ALA A 107 -20.09 2.18 6.02
CA ALA A 107 -19.44 3.22 6.84
C ALA A 107 -17.97 2.90 7.14
N ASN A 108 -17.63 1.61 7.30
CA ASN A 108 -16.27 1.15 7.57
C ASN A 108 -15.37 1.13 6.31
N MET A 109 -15.97 1.10 5.12
CA MET A 109 -15.27 1.10 3.82
C MET A 109 -15.02 2.50 3.28
N GLN A 110 -15.85 3.48 3.66
CA GLN A 110 -15.69 4.87 3.22
C GLN A 110 -14.28 5.47 3.45
N PRO A 111 -13.55 5.18 4.55
CA PRO A 111 -12.20 5.70 4.72
C PRO A 111 -11.20 5.15 3.68
N TYR A 112 -11.46 3.96 3.14
CA TYR A 112 -10.64 3.33 2.12
C TYR A 112 -10.95 3.84 0.71
N TRP A 113 -12.14 4.42 0.49
CA TRP A 113 -12.54 5.02 -0.79
C TRP A 113 -11.56 6.06 -1.33
N ASN A 114 -11.08 6.94 -0.43
CA ASN A 114 -10.18 8.03 -0.79
C ASN A 114 -8.80 7.53 -1.25
N VAL A 115 -8.46 6.28 -0.95
CA VAL A 115 -7.19 5.66 -1.30
C VAL A 115 -7.36 4.46 -2.22
N ARG A 116 -8.57 4.26 -2.78
CA ARG A 116 -8.93 3.07 -3.59
C ARG A 116 -7.99 2.81 -4.75
N ASP A 117 -7.54 3.88 -5.42
CA ASP A 117 -6.65 3.80 -6.58
C ASP A 117 -5.22 3.35 -6.20
N GLU A 118 -4.91 3.32 -4.90
CA GLU A 118 -3.64 2.88 -4.36
C GLU A 118 -3.71 1.51 -3.68
N LEU A 119 -4.89 0.90 -3.64
CA LEU A 119 -5.11 -0.38 -2.98
C LEU A 119 -5.02 -1.54 -3.98
N SER A 120 -4.29 -2.57 -3.59
CA SER A 120 -4.21 -3.84 -4.31
C SER A 120 -4.35 -5.00 -3.36
N SER A 121 -4.77 -6.16 -3.86
CA SER A 121 -4.82 -7.40 -3.09
C SER A 121 -4.01 -8.48 -3.80
N VAL A 122 -3.14 -9.15 -3.05
CA VAL A 122 -2.27 -10.24 -3.51
C VAL A 122 -2.32 -11.34 -2.46
N ASP A 123 -2.70 -12.55 -2.84
CA ASP A 123 -2.80 -13.73 -1.97
C ASP A 123 -3.62 -13.53 -0.67
N GLY A 124 -4.62 -12.63 -0.70
CA GLY A 124 -5.43 -12.30 0.48
C GLY A 124 -4.78 -11.29 1.44
N ILE A 125 -3.61 -10.76 1.10
CA ILE A 125 -3.01 -9.59 1.73
C ILE A 125 -3.45 -8.36 0.95
N ILE A 126 -3.79 -7.29 1.67
CA ILE A 126 -4.16 -6.02 1.08
C ILE A 126 -2.98 -5.07 1.26
N LEU A 127 -2.58 -4.43 0.17
CA LEU A 127 -1.49 -3.47 0.13
C LEU A 127 -2.03 -2.09 -0.25
N LYS A 128 -1.48 -1.05 0.39
CA LYS A 128 -1.59 0.33 -0.05
C LYS A 128 -0.22 0.78 -0.57
N ARG A 129 -0.04 0.82 -1.88
CA ARG A 129 1.31 0.94 -2.50
C ARG A 129 2.25 -0.13 -1.93
N ASN A 130 3.26 0.25 -1.15
CA ASN A 130 4.26 -0.63 -0.52
C ASN A 130 3.99 -0.92 0.96
N ARG A 131 2.75 -0.71 1.44
CA ARG A 131 2.42 -0.82 2.86
C ARG A 131 1.36 -1.87 3.08
N VAL A 132 1.56 -2.72 4.08
CA VAL A 132 0.57 -3.74 4.42
C VAL A 132 -0.60 -3.11 5.16
N VAL A 133 -1.82 -3.38 4.69
CA VAL A 133 -3.04 -2.97 5.38
C VAL A 133 -3.28 -3.90 6.55
N ILE A 134 -3.41 -3.34 7.76
CA ILE A 134 -3.47 -4.11 9.00
C ILE A 134 -4.92 -4.34 9.46
N PRO A 135 -5.35 -5.60 9.68
CA PRO A 135 -6.67 -5.94 10.21
C PRO A 135 -6.84 -5.41 11.64
N ARG A 136 -8.09 -5.12 12.04
CA ARG A 136 -8.36 -4.43 13.31
C ARG A 136 -7.75 -5.13 14.53
N ALA A 137 -7.76 -6.46 14.55
CA ALA A 137 -7.22 -7.28 15.63
C ALA A 137 -5.72 -7.04 15.87
N LEU A 138 -4.93 -6.83 14.82
CA LEU A 138 -3.48 -6.70 14.90
C LEU A 138 -3.00 -5.25 15.10
N ARG A 139 -3.89 -4.26 14.98
CA ARG A 139 -3.52 -2.83 15.07
C ARG A 139 -2.88 -2.49 16.42
N ARG A 140 -3.39 -3.04 17.53
CA ARG A 140 -2.85 -2.78 18.87
C ARG A 140 -1.41 -3.26 19.00
N ASP A 141 -1.13 -4.48 18.55
CA ASP A 141 0.20 -5.07 18.64
C ASP A 141 1.20 -4.33 17.75
N ILE A 142 0.77 -3.92 16.55
CA ILE A 142 1.59 -3.10 15.65
C ILE A 142 1.87 -1.73 16.25
N LEU A 143 0.87 -1.07 16.85
CA LEU A 143 1.04 0.22 17.53
C LEU A 143 2.08 0.12 18.67
N GLN A 144 2.01 -0.94 19.47
CA GLN A 144 3.01 -1.19 20.53
C GLN A 144 4.41 -1.40 19.95
N GLN A 145 4.53 -2.15 18.84
CA GLN A 145 5.81 -2.36 18.15
C GLN A 145 6.40 -1.08 17.55
N LEU A 146 5.55 -0.20 17.04
CA LEU A 146 5.96 1.12 16.52
C LEU A 146 6.46 2.04 17.63
N HIS A 147 5.90 1.90 18.82
CA HIS A 147 6.25 2.66 20.03
C HIS A 147 7.44 2.10 20.82
N VAL A 148 8.01 0.96 20.42
CA VAL A 148 9.19 0.36 21.09
C VAL A 148 10.32 1.37 21.20
N ALA A 149 11.01 1.36 22.34
CA ALA A 149 12.06 2.32 22.72
C ALA A 149 11.57 3.78 22.89
N HIS A 150 10.27 3.99 23.12
CA HIS A 150 9.67 5.31 23.39
C HIS A 150 10.04 6.35 22.31
N LEU A 151 10.07 5.89 21.06
CA LEU A 151 10.32 6.74 19.91
C LEU A 151 9.28 7.87 19.88
N GLY A 152 9.75 9.11 19.82
CA GLY A 152 8.89 10.29 19.75
C GLY A 152 7.89 10.23 18.59
N MET A 153 6.85 11.05 18.69
CA MET A 153 5.67 11.03 17.82
C MET A 153 6.01 11.00 16.32
N GLU A 154 6.88 11.88 15.85
CA GLU A 154 7.25 11.95 14.44
C GLU A 154 8.02 10.72 13.96
N LYS A 155 8.94 10.19 14.77
CA LYS A 155 9.71 8.97 14.44
C LYS A 155 8.79 7.75 14.34
N SER A 156 7.85 7.62 15.27
CA SER A 156 6.85 6.54 15.28
C SER A 156 5.92 6.62 14.07
N LYS A 157 5.46 7.83 13.70
CA LYS A 157 4.67 8.04 12.48
C LYS A 157 5.48 7.74 11.21
N GLN A 158 6.73 8.17 11.14
CA GLN A 158 7.59 7.92 9.98
C GLN A 158 7.81 6.43 9.75
N ARG A 159 8.08 5.66 10.82
CA ARG A 159 8.23 4.21 10.76
C ARG A 159 6.95 3.50 10.34
N ALA A 160 5.80 3.96 10.83
CA ALA A 160 4.51 3.42 10.42
C ALA A 160 4.25 3.69 8.93
N ARG A 161 4.52 4.92 8.48
CA ARG A 161 4.36 5.36 7.09
C ARG A 161 5.28 4.61 6.12
N SER A 162 6.35 3.96 6.54
CA SER A 162 7.16 3.16 5.61
C SER A 162 6.68 1.72 5.44
N SER A 163 5.87 1.19 6.38
CA SER A 163 5.64 -0.26 6.49
C SER A 163 4.18 -0.69 6.51
N VAL A 164 3.32 0.07 7.18
CA VAL A 164 1.94 -0.35 7.48
C VAL A 164 0.92 0.74 7.20
N TYR A 165 -0.35 0.35 7.06
CA TYR A 165 -1.44 1.28 6.83
C TYR A 165 -2.76 0.81 7.45
N TRP A 166 -3.50 1.74 8.03
CA TRP A 166 -4.94 1.67 8.21
C TRP A 166 -5.51 3.10 8.35
N PRO A 167 -6.81 3.31 8.14
CA PRO A 167 -7.44 4.62 8.34
C PRO A 167 -7.22 5.14 9.76
N ASN A 168 -6.93 6.43 9.89
CA ASN A 168 -6.67 7.11 11.18
C ASN A 168 -5.50 6.53 11.99
N MET A 169 -4.56 5.81 11.35
CA MET A 169 -3.35 5.30 12.01
C MET A 169 -2.53 6.39 12.69
N SER A 170 -2.38 7.57 12.09
CA SER A 170 -1.64 8.69 12.69
C SER A 170 -2.24 9.09 14.04
N SER A 171 -3.57 9.24 14.12
CA SER A 171 -4.26 9.57 15.38
C SER A 171 -4.03 8.48 16.43
N ALA A 172 -4.17 7.21 16.03
CA ALA A 172 -3.96 6.09 16.96
C ALA A 172 -2.52 6.03 17.53
N ILE A 173 -1.52 6.44 16.74
CA ILE A 173 -0.12 6.57 17.21
C ILE A 173 0.01 7.73 18.19
N GLU A 174 -0.60 8.89 17.88
CA GLU A 174 -0.58 10.06 18.78
C GLU A 174 -1.22 9.74 20.12
N ASP A 175 -2.38 9.10 20.10
CA ASP A 175 -3.13 8.72 21.30
C ASP A 175 -2.33 7.73 22.16
N LEU A 176 -1.66 6.75 21.55
CA LEU A 176 -0.82 5.81 22.28
C LEU A 176 0.38 6.51 22.95
N ILE A 177 1.02 7.45 22.25
CA ILE A 177 2.19 8.17 22.76
C ILE A 177 1.82 9.15 23.87
N ARG A 178 0.68 9.86 23.73
CA ARG A 178 0.16 10.79 24.75
C ARG A 178 -0.16 10.05 26.06
N ASN A 179 -0.69 8.83 25.95
CA ASN A 179 -1.04 8.00 27.09
C ASN A 179 0.14 7.17 27.64
N CYS A 180 1.35 7.33 27.09
CA CYS A 180 2.52 6.63 27.60
C CYS A 180 3.18 7.41 28.75
N GLU A 181 3.19 6.81 29.94
CA GLU A 181 3.81 7.40 31.15
C GLU A 181 5.29 7.77 30.94
N ALA A 182 6.07 6.90 30.29
CA ALA A 182 7.48 7.16 30.03
C ALA A 182 7.70 8.33 29.05
N CYS A 183 6.87 8.47 28.00
CA CYS A 183 6.97 9.59 27.07
C CYS A 183 6.44 10.89 27.66
N GLY A 184 5.41 10.84 28.51
CA GLY A 184 4.86 12.01 29.21
C GLY A 184 5.91 12.79 30.00
N LYS A 185 6.92 12.09 30.56
CA LYS A 185 8.06 12.70 31.28
C LYS A 185 8.94 13.58 30.38
N PHE A 186 8.95 13.37 29.07
CA PHE A 186 9.76 14.13 28.11
C PHE A 186 8.97 15.23 27.38
N PHE A 187 7.65 15.26 27.52
CA PHE A 187 6.78 16.30 26.95
C PHE A 187 6.55 17.49 27.89
N GLN A 188 7.03 17.43 29.14
CA GLN A 188 7.05 18.56 30.07
C GLN A 188 8.32 19.40 29.88
N LYS A 189 8.37 20.21 28.82
CA LYS A 189 9.26 21.37 28.72
C LYS A 189 8.58 22.48 27.93
#